data_AF-G9QJD4-F1
#
_entry.id   AF-G9QJD4-F1
#
_cell.length_a   1.000
_cell.length_b   1.000
_cell.length_c   1.000
_cell.angle_alpha   90.00
_cell.angle_beta   90.00
_cell.angle_gamma   90.00
#
_symmetry.space_group_name_H-M   'P 1'
#
loop_
_entity.id
_entity.type
_entity.pdbx_description
1 polymer ?
#
loop_
_entity_poly.entity_id
_entity_poly.type
_entity_poly.pdbx_seq_one_letter_code
_entity_poly.pdbx_strand_id
1 'polypeptide(L)' 'MRKIYEYLSIEEKKEAVEKLREDLRKLKKEIDQNQDSFSSFILEILYSTRDKWNLEMEELEAEIKDKNNEYLER' A
#
# COMPACT_ATOMS: atom_id res chain seq x y z
N MET A 1 8.34 -7.19 1.73
CA MET A 1 8.50 -6.18 0.65
C MET A 1 8.88 -6.73 -0.72
N ARG A 2 8.33 -6.17 -1.80
CA ARG A 2 8.80 -6.43 -3.18
C ARG A 2 10.19 -5.81 -3.35
N LYS A 3 11.15 -6.57 -3.91
CA LYS A 3 12.52 -6.10 -4.18
C LYS A 3 12.59 -4.83 -5.04
N ILE A 4 11.53 -4.50 -5.77
CA ILE A 4 11.48 -3.30 -6.62
C ILE A 4 11.63 -2.00 -5.81
N TYR A 5 11.16 -1.97 -4.56
CA TYR A 5 11.24 -0.78 -3.71
C TYR A 5 12.62 -0.55 -3.12
N GLU A 6 13.48 -1.56 -3.03
CA GLU A 6 14.84 -1.41 -2.50
C GLU A 6 15.68 -0.42 -3.33
N TYR A 7 15.36 -0.32 -4.62
CA TYR A 7 16.05 0.53 -5.58
C TYR A 7 15.42 1.93 -5.75
N LEU A 8 14.26 2.17 -5.14
CA LEU A 8 13.59 3.46 -5.24
C LEU A 8 14.22 4.49 -4.28
N SER A 9 14.30 5.73 -4.74
CA SER A 9 14.58 6.89 -3.88
C SER A 9 13.44 7.13 -2.87
N ILE A 10 13.71 7.92 -1.83
CA ILE A 10 12.70 8.25 -0.82
C ILE A 10 11.49 8.95 -1.46
N GLU A 11 11.72 9.79 -2.47
CA GLU A 11 10.65 10.51 -3.18
C GLU A 11 9.79 9.55 -4.02
N GLU A 12 10.41 8.61 -4.74
CA GLU A 12 9.68 7.57 -5.47
C GLU A 12 8.91 6.62 -4.55
N LYS A 13 9.46 6.31 -3.36
CA LYS A 13 8.72 5.54 -2.35
C LYS A 13 7.50 6.30 -1.85
N LYS A 14 7.61 7.61 -1.61
CA LYS A 14 6.46 8.46 -1.25
C LYS A 14 5.40 8.47 -2.34
N GLU A 15 5.81 8.62 -3.60
CA GLU A 15 4.87 8.57 -4.73
C GLU A 15 4.18 7.20 -4.85
N ALA A 16 4.93 6.11 -4.62
CA ALA A 16 4.37 4.77 -4.61
C ALA A 16 3.34 4.57 -3.49
N VAL A 17 3.61 5.08 -2.28
CA VAL A 17 2.65 5.05 -1.16
C VAL A 17 1.38 5.82 -1.51
N GLU A 18 1.50 7.02 -2.09
CA GLU A 18 0.32 7.81 -2.46
C GLU A 18 -0.53 7.15 -3.56
N LYS A 19 0.11 6.53 -4.57
CA LYS A 19 -0.59 5.74 -5.59
C LYS A 19 -1.30 4.54 -4.97
N LEU A 20 -0.62 3.77 -4.11
CA LEU A 20 -1.21 2.65 -3.38
C LEU A 20 -2.38 3.09 -2.51
N ARG A 21 -2.29 4.26 -1.87
CA ARG A 21 -3.36 4.84 -1.05
C ARG A 21 -4.58 5.21 -1.90
N GLU A 22 -4.38 5.76 -3.10
CA GLU A 22 -5.47 6.04 -4.04
C GLU A 22 -6.13 4.76 -4.54
N ASP A 23 -5.34 3.77 -4.94
CA ASP A 23 -5.84 2.48 -5.43
C ASP A 23 -6.60 1.72 -4.33
N LEU A 24 -6.10 1.76 -3.09
CA LEU A 24 -6.78 1.18 -1.94
C LEU A 24 -8.11 1.89 -1.65
N ARG A 25 -8.19 3.22 -1.85
CA ARG A 25 -9.45 3.97 -1.73
C ARG A 25 -10.45 3.55 -2.80
N LYS A 26 -10.01 3.38 -4.05
CA LYS A 26 -10.86 2.89 -5.15
C LYS A 26 -11.35 1.47 -4.87
N LEU A 27 -10.44 0.58 -4.47
CA LEU A 27 -10.77 -0.81 -4.13
C LEU A 27 -11.80 -0.89 -3.00
N LYS A 28 -11.62 -0.14 -1.92
CA LYS A 28 -12.60 -0.09 -0.81
C LYS A 28 -13.97 0.38 -1.30
N LYS A 29 -14.01 1.43 -2.12
CA LYS A 29 -15.26 1.94 -2.69
C LYS A 29 -15.95 0.90 -3.57
N GLU A 30 -15.21 0.19 -4.42
CA GLU A 30 -15.74 -0.87 -5.28
C GLU A 30 -16.30 -2.04 -4.47
N ILE A 31 -15.60 -2.44 -3.40
CA ILE A 31 -16.09 -3.47 -2.48
C ILE A 31 -17.38 -3.01 -1.81
N ASP A 32 -17.41 -1.81 -1.23
CA ASP A 32 -18.59 -1.29 -0.53
C ASP A 32 -19.81 -1.15 -1.45
N GLN A 33 -19.60 -0.77 -2.72
CA GLN A 33 -20.67 -0.59 -3.69
C GLN A 33 -21.22 -1.91 -4.26
N ASN A 34 -20.39 -2.96 -4.30
CA ASN A 34 -20.72 -4.21 -4.99
C ASN A 34 -20.63 -5.44 -4.07
N GLN A 35 -20.56 -5.27 -2.74
CA GLN A 35 -20.31 -6.40 -1.82
C GLN A 35 -21.35 -7.51 -2.00
N ASP A 36 -22.61 -7.13 -2.21
CA ASP A 36 -23.74 -8.07 -2.32
C ASP A 36 -23.80 -8.75 -3.70
N SER A 37 -23.08 -8.19 -4.68
CA SER A 37 -22.99 -8.67 -6.06
C SER A 37 -21.79 -9.60 -6.28
N PHE A 38 -20.76 -9.51 -5.43
CA PHE A 38 -19.58 -10.35 -5.52
C PHE A 38 -19.77 -11.67 -4.77
N SER A 39 -19.20 -12.74 -5.32
CA SER A 39 -19.14 -14.01 -4.58
C SER A 39 -18.17 -13.89 -3.40
N SER A 40 -18.38 -14.73 -2.39
CA SER A 40 -17.50 -14.80 -1.21
C SER A 40 -16.02 -15.00 -1.59
N PHE A 41 -15.74 -15.83 -2.60
CA PHE A 41 -14.39 -16.04 -3.11
C PHE A 41 -13.76 -14.77 -3.70
N ILE A 42 -14.55 -13.98 -4.45
CA ILE A 42 -14.06 -12.73 -5.03
C ILE A 42 -13.82 -11.71 -3.92
N LEU A 43 -14.74 -11.59 -2.95
CA LEU A 43 -14.54 -10.75 -1.78
C LEU A 43 -13.29 -11.12 -1.00
N GLU A 44 -13.02 -12.40 -0.79
CA GLU A 44 -11.81 -12.87 -0.11
C GLU A 44 -10.53 -12.44 -0.84
N ILE A 45 -10.49 -12.55 -2.17
CA ILE A 45 -9.36 -12.06 -2.98
C ILE A 45 -9.21 -10.54 -2.84
N LEU A 46 -10.32 -9.79 -2.90
CA LEU A 46 -10.29 -8.33 -2.80
C LEU A 46 -9.83 -7.88 -1.40
N TYR A 47 -10.29 -8.53 -0.34
CA TYR A 47 -9.83 -8.27 1.02
C TYR A 47 -8.37 -8.64 1.23
N SER A 48 -7.92 -9.79 0.73
CA SER A 48 -6.51 -10.20 0.75
C SER A 48 -5.62 -9.19 0.02
N THR A 49 -6.08 -8.69 -1.14
CA THR A 49 -5.38 -7.67 -1.91
C THR A 49 -5.29 -6.35 -1.13
N ARG A 50 -6.40 -5.91 -0.51
CA ARG A 50 -6.43 -4.72 0.36
C ARG A 50 -5.43 -4.85 1.50
N ASP A 51 -5.41 -5.99 2.19
CA ASP A 51 -4.56 -6.20 3.35
C ASP A 51 -3.08 -6.22 2.94
N LYS A 52 -2.77 -6.85 1.81
CA LYS A 52 -1.41 -6.81 1.23
C LYS A 52 -0.95 -5.40 0.90
N TRP A 53 -1.82 -4.58 0.29
CA TRP A 53 -1.47 -3.19 -0.01
C TRP A 53 -1.29 -2.34 1.25
N ASN A 54 -2.08 -2.56 2.30
CA ASN A 54 -1.87 -1.90 3.59
C ASN A 54 -0.48 -2.24 4.16
N LEU A 55 -0.12 -3.52 4.19
CA LEU A 55 1.20 -3.96 4.67
C LEU A 55 2.34 -3.36 3.84
N GLU A 56 2.19 -3.32 2.51
CA GLU A 56 3.17 -2.75 1.58
C GLU A 56 3.36 -1.25 1.81
N MET A 57 2.28 -0.51 2.09
CA MET A 57 2.36 0.91 2.48
C MET A 57 3.01 1.11 3.84
N GLU A 58 2.64 0.33 4.86
CA GLU A 58 3.23 0.41 6.20
C GLU A 58 4.74 0.16 6.17
N GLU A 59 5.16 -0.86 5.41
CA GLU A 59 6.56 -1.18 5.15
C GLU A 59 7.30 0.00 4.49
N LEU A 60 6.73 0.60 3.45
CA LEU A 60 7.32 1.75 2.75
C LEU A 60 7.38 3.01 3.62
N GLU A 61 6.32 3.31 4.37
CA GLU A 61 6.27 4.44 5.29
C GLU A 61 7.31 4.28 6.41
N ALA A 62 7.50 3.06 6.92
CA ALA A 62 8.54 2.75 7.89
C ALA A 62 9.95 3.00 7.33
N GLU A 63 10.25 2.53 6.12
CA GLU A 63 11.55 2.76 5.48
C GLU A 63 11.83 4.25 5.20
N ILE A 64 10.81 5.00 4.76
CA ILE A 64 10.93 6.45 4.55
C ILE A 64 11.27 7.14 5.88
N LYS A 65 10.61 6.73 6.97
CA LYS A 65 10.83 7.30 8.31
C LYS A 65 12.22 6.96 8.85
N ASP A 66 12.66 5.72 8.68
CA ASP A 66 13.95 5.24 9.18
C ASP A 66 15.11 5.98 8.49
N LYS A 67 15.03 6.13 7.16
CA LYS A 67 16.03 6.92 6.41
C LYS A 67 16.01 8.39 6.79
N ASN A 68 14.85 9.00 7.02
CA ASN A 68 14.79 10.39 7.46
C ASN A 68 15.45 10.61 8.84
N ASN A 69 15.33 9.64 9.76
CA ASN A 69 16.02 9.69 11.05
C ASN A 69 17.54 9.52 10.89
N GLU A 70 18.01 8.65 10.00
CA GLU A 70 19.44 8.45 9.74
C GLU A 70 20.15 9.72 9.21
N TYR A 71 19.43 10.59 8.47
CA TYR A 71 19.96 11.89 8.02
C TYR A 71 19.92 12.99 9.10
N LEU A 72 19.08 12.86 10.13
CA LEU A 72 18.96 13.85 11.21
C LEU A 72 19.95 13.62 12.35
N GLU A 73 20.51 12.41 12.48
CA GLU A 73 21.53 12.07 13.48
C GLU A 73 22.98 12.23 13.00
N ARG A 74 23.19 12.73 11.76
CA ARG A 74 24.50 13.08 11.20
C ARG A 74 24.70 14.59 11.10
#